data_AF-I6B0P0-F1
#
_entry.id   AF-I6B0P0-F1
#
_cell.length_a   1.000
_cell.length_b   1.000
_cell.length_c   1.000
_cell.angle_alpha   90.00
_cell.angle_beta   90.00
_cell.angle_gamma   90.00
#
_symmetry.space_group_name_H-M   'P 1'
#
loop_
_entity.id
_entity.type
_entity.pdbx_description
1 polymer ?
#
loop_
_entity_poly.entity_id
_entity_poly.type
_entity_poly.pdbx_seq_one_letter_code
_entity_poly.pdbx_strand_id
1 'polypeptide(L)'
;MTRLPNTTHSLTHSLTARRAARSGPVGNGPGKQPFIKKLLSDSISEQPAHTRLPPMRELAGVLGVSLVTAQRAVTELVADGLLYSRPRAGVFVADATGKDDADETTEGPGNDAKQGGRRTKNRVHRGAAQSPFDSCFRFGTESVTAFQRPLWEQLVGQFGERYPHNRTEMVFVPDPEDSAHELDAYERLGWNVQWAGDEDHLLDLRNYAPAELAARCTPQGLLPLYYRTNYLFFNRELLQRCGVPAPAFRTFEGQLAYLRATAPLLERQGFDPRPVSVQQPVTLIGNHHLRLYLSSVGATESKAGKHTDAYKNFLAAAQAAMELCRQSRRGPGVKSPLSREGRESFMNGQAPFFLSYSVDAWLFTESKLSFPFEYVPSLCTDDSLFLWPMVGAINRWSRHPAECIRFLTYLLGPEAQSRFSRTGNFPASLNVGDSPAMPCDRAWLAKALAHSEPFHLPTPELFYLVINVLNNELWHALLDHVSVEEAVEQAVQLGRSYWRQHAPSAPDS
;
A
#
# COMPACT_ATOMS: atom_id res chain seq x y z
N MET A 1 37.35 -14.87 -43.99
CA MET A 1 37.44 -14.21 -42.67
C MET A 1 36.34 -13.17 -42.55
N THR A 2 35.15 -13.60 -42.15
CA THR A 2 33.98 -12.75 -41.93
C THR A 2 34.05 -12.19 -40.51
N ARG A 3 34.18 -10.86 -40.36
CA ARG A 3 34.21 -10.20 -39.05
C ARG A 3 32.88 -10.42 -38.34
N LEU A 4 32.90 -11.09 -37.18
CA LEU A 4 31.78 -11.11 -36.25
C LEU A 4 31.46 -9.67 -35.80
N PRO A 5 30.18 -9.26 -35.77
CA PRO A 5 29.80 -7.93 -35.31
C PRO A 5 30.18 -7.75 -33.83
N ASN A 6 30.61 -6.53 -33.48
CA ASN A 6 31.14 -6.20 -32.17
C ASN A 6 29.99 -6.12 -31.13
N THR A 7 29.61 -7.27 -30.55
CA THR A 7 28.40 -7.46 -29.72
C THR A 7 28.35 -6.60 -28.45
N THR A 8 29.51 -6.24 -27.88
CA THR A 8 29.59 -5.36 -26.70
C THR A 8 28.99 -3.97 -26.96
N HIS A 9 29.09 -3.44 -28.19
CA HIS A 9 28.50 -2.13 -28.53
C HIS A 9 26.97 -2.17 -28.60
N SER A 10 26.35 -3.34 -28.84
CA SER A 10 24.90 -3.51 -28.88
C SER A 10 24.27 -3.38 -27.48
N LEU A 11 24.89 -4.00 -26.47
CA LEU A 11 24.47 -3.91 -25.07
C LEU A 11 24.53 -2.49 -24.52
N THR A 12 25.65 -1.80 -24.73
CA THR A 12 25.86 -0.42 -24.28
C THR A 12 24.83 0.52 -24.90
N HIS A 13 24.50 0.33 -26.18
CA HIS A 13 23.50 1.14 -26.89
C HIS A 13 22.07 0.86 -26.41
N SER A 14 21.71 -0.40 -26.16
CA SER A 14 20.41 -0.80 -25.58
C SER A 14 20.21 -0.22 -24.18
N LEU A 15 21.23 -0.32 -23.31
CA LEU A 15 21.19 0.23 -21.96
C LEU A 15 21.04 1.76 -21.94
N THR A 16 21.75 2.45 -22.84
CA THR A 16 21.69 3.92 -22.96
C THR A 16 20.32 4.39 -23.46
N ALA A 17 19.76 3.72 -24.48
CA ALA A 17 18.45 4.05 -25.04
C ALA A 17 17.32 3.83 -24.02
N ARG A 18 17.34 2.71 -23.29
CA ARG A 18 16.32 2.40 -22.26
C ARG A 18 16.40 3.33 -21.06
N ARG A 19 17.60 3.75 -20.69
CA ARG A 19 17.80 4.78 -19.66
C ARG A 19 17.22 6.12 -20.11
N ALA A 20 17.52 6.55 -21.34
CA ALA A 20 17.01 7.81 -21.89
C ALA A 20 15.47 7.85 -21.93
N ALA A 21 14.83 6.76 -22.36
CA ALA A 21 13.37 6.61 -22.43
C ALA A 21 12.65 6.64 -21.07
N ARG A 22 13.36 6.50 -19.95
CA ARG A 22 12.78 6.38 -18.59
C ARG A 22 13.22 7.51 -17.63
N SER A 23 13.63 8.67 -18.17
CA SER A 23 14.23 9.75 -17.39
C SER A 23 13.21 10.60 -16.60
N GLY A 24 13.04 10.28 -15.30
CA GLY A 24 12.67 11.22 -14.24
C GLY A 24 13.81 11.37 -13.21
N PRO A 25 13.81 12.38 -12.31
CA PRO A 25 14.92 12.61 -11.40
C PRO A 25 15.02 11.50 -10.34
N VAL A 26 15.94 10.56 -10.52
CA VAL A 26 16.17 9.45 -9.58
C VAL A 26 17.02 9.94 -8.40
N GLY A 27 16.35 10.36 -7.32
CA GLY A 27 16.98 10.67 -6.03
C GLY A 27 17.77 9.49 -5.45
N ASN A 28 18.79 9.78 -4.63
CA ASN A 28 19.69 8.80 -4.01
C ASN A 28 19.02 8.02 -2.85
N GLY A 29 18.05 7.14 -3.16
CA GLY A 29 17.36 6.28 -2.19
C GLY A 29 17.57 4.77 -2.43
N PRO A 30 17.19 3.91 -1.46
CA PRO A 30 17.36 2.45 -1.48
C PRO A 30 16.60 1.70 -2.58
N GLY A 31 15.73 2.38 -3.36
CA GLY A 31 15.03 1.82 -4.53
C GLY A 31 15.88 1.68 -5.79
N LYS A 32 17.16 2.14 -5.79
CA LYS A 32 18.03 2.07 -6.99
C LYS A 32 18.43 0.64 -7.38
N GLN A 33 18.63 -0.26 -6.44
CA GLN A 33 19.21 -1.58 -6.73
C GLN A 33 18.25 -2.52 -7.50
N PRO A 34 16.97 -2.67 -7.12
CA PRO A 34 16.00 -3.48 -7.89
C PRO A 34 15.76 -2.91 -9.29
N PHE A 35 15.69 -1.59 -9.42
CA PHE A 35 15.51 -0.90 -10.71
C PHE A 35 16.67 -1.19 -11.67
N ILE A 36 17.91 -1.11 -11.19
CA ILE A 36 19.10 -1.35 -12.00
C ILE A 36 19.24 -2.82 -12.39
N LYS A 37 18.88 -3.73 -11.48
CA LYS A 37 18.81 -5.16 -11.79
C LYS A 37 17.81 -5.44 -12.91
N LYS A 38 16.60 -4.87 -12.83
CA LYS A 38 15.57 -5.01 -13.87
C LYS A 38 16.02 -4.45 -15.22
N LEU A 39 16.54 -3.22 -15.22
CA LEU A 39 17.06 -2.59 -16.44
C LEU A 39 18.17 -3.43 -17.11
N LEU A 40 19.07 -3.99 -16.30
CA LEU A 40 20.15 -4.83 -16.79
C LEU A 40 19.63 -6.19 -17.30
N SER A 41 18.67 -6.80 -16.58
CA SER A 41 18.00 -8.05 -16.99
C SER A 41 17.29 -7.90 -18.33
N ASP A 42 16.49 -6.84 -18.51
CA ASP A 42 15.75 -6.59 -19.75
C ASP A 42 16.67 -6.35 -20.95
N SER A 43 17.86 -5.77 -20.71
CA SER A 43 18.87 -5.61 -21.76
C SER A 43 19.65 -6.88 -22.06
N ILE A 44 19.81 -7.78 -21.08
CA ILE A 44 20.49 -9.07 -21.24
C ILE A 44 19.60 -10.08 -21.98
N SER A 45 18.28 -10.07 -21.73
CA SER A 45 17.33 -11.00 -22.38
C SER A 45 17.26 -10.87 -23.90
N GLU A 46 17.73 -9.75 -24.46
CA GLU A 46 17.78 -9.50 -25.90
C GLU A 46 19.14 -9.83 -26.53
N GLN A 47 20.10 -10.32 -25.74
CA GLN A 47 21.43 -10.63 -26.22
C GLN A 47 21.59 -12.13 -26.46
N PRO A 48 22.41 -12.52 -27.46
CA PRO A 48 22.80 -13.90 -27.63
C PRO A 48 23.47 -14.44 -26.36
N ALA A 49 23.26 -15.72 -26.08
CA ALA A 49 24.01 -16.43 -25.04
C ALA A 49 25.52 -16.26 -25.25
N HIS A 50 26.27 -16.25 -24.14
CA HIS A 50 27.71 -16.02 -24.10
C HIS A 50 28.16 -14.63 -24.57
N THR A 51 27.24 -13.69 -24.76
CA THR A 51 27.62 -12.28 -24.99
C THR A 51 28.32 -11.74 -23.74
N ARG A 52 29.49 -11.12 -23.94
CA ARG A 52 30.28 -10.56 -22.84
C ARG A 52 29.69 -9.22 -22.40
N LEU A 53 29.52 -9.04 -21.09
CA LEU A 53 29.14 -7.75 -20.52
C LEU A 53 30.29 -6.74 -20.62
N PRO A 54 29.98 -5.44 -20.74
CA PRO A 54 30.97 -4.39 -20.59
C PRO A 54 31.74 -4.49 -19.26
N PRO A 55 33.01 -4.05 -19.20
CA PRO A 55 33.75 -3.93 -17.95
C PRO A 55 32.96 -3.19 -16.88
N MET A 56 33.05 -3.63 -15.62
CA MET A 56 32.17 -3.16 -14.54
C MET A 56 32.14 -1.63 -14.34
N ARG A 57 33.29 -0.95 -14.57
CA ARG A 57 33.37 0.52 -14.52
C ARG A 57 32.63 1.21 -15.66
N GLU A 58 32.71 0.64 -16.85
CA GLU A 58 31.98 1.11 -18.03
C GLU A 58 30.48 0.87 -17.87
N LEU A 59 30.10 -0.34 -17.41
CA LEU A 59 28.72 -0.70 -17.10
C LEU A 59 28.09 0.24 -16.06
N ALA A 60 28.83 0.57 -14.99
CA ALA A 60 28.39 1.54 -13.99
C ALA A 60 28.20 2.95 -14.58
N GLY A 61 29.08 3.38 -15.49
CA GLY A 61 28.97 4.66 -16.20
C GLY A 61 27.73 4.74 -17.08
N VAL A 62 27.45 3.69 -17.86
CA VAL A 62 26.27 3.60 -18.74
C VAL A 62 24.98 3.61 -17.92
N LEU A 63 24.95 2.87 -16.81
CA LEU A 63 23.81 2.77 -15.91
C LEU A 63 23.64 4.02 -15.01
N GLY A 64 24.67 4.86 -14.88
CA GLY A 64 24.63 6.05 -14.04
C GLY A 64 24.59 5.76 -12.54
N VAL A 65 25.24 4.67 -12.12
CA VAL A 65 25.25 4.21 -10.72
C VAL A 65 26.67 4.01 -10.17
N SER A 66 26.78 3.86 -8.85
CA SER A 66 28.07 3.55 -8.23
C SER A 66 28.54 2.15 -8.64
N LEU A 67 29.87 1.97 -8.70
CA LEU A 67 30.50 0.68 -9.05
C LEU A 67 30.00 -0.47 -8.17
N VAL A 68 29.81 -0.22 -6.87
CA VAL A 68 29.32 -1.21 -5.90
C VAL A 68 27.87 -1.63 -6.21
N THR A 69 27.04 -0.70 -6.67
CA THR A 69 25.64 -0.98 -7.06
C THR A 69 25.59 -1.84 -8.32
N ALA A 70 26.42 -1.52 -9.33
CA ALA A 70 26.55 -2.34 -10.53
C ALA A 70 27.08 -3.75 -10.23
N GLN A 71 28.08 -3.86 -9.35
CA GLN A 71 28.62 -5.15 -8.90
C GLN A 71 27.56 -6.02 -8.23
N ARG A 72 26.78 -5.43 -7.31
CA ARG A 72 25.68 -6.14 -6.63
C ARG A 72 24.61 -6.63 -7.60
N ALA A 73 24.15 -5.76 -8.51
CA ALA A 73 23.16 -6.15 -9.53
C ALA A 73 23.67 -7.30 -10.41
N VAL A 74 24.93 -7.26 -10.87
CA VAL A 74 25.53 -8.35 -11.65
C VAL A 74 25.67 -9.63 -10.81
N THR A 75 26.01 -9.51 -9.52
CA THR A 75 26.17 -10.67 -8.63
C THR A 75 24.83 -11.38 -8.40
N GLU A 76 23.76 -10.61 -8.25
CA GLU A 76 22.41 -11.15 -8.16
C GLU A 76 21.97 -11.81 -9.47
N LEU A 77 22.24 -11.21 -10.63
CA LEU A 77 21.92 -11.82 -11.92
C LEU A 77 22.74 -13.09 -12.21
N VAL A 78 23.95 -13.20 -11.67
CA VAL A 78 24.72 -14.45 -11.68
C VAL A 78 24.08 -15.49 -10.76
N ALA A 79 23.62 -15.10 -9.58
CA ALA A 79 22.90 -15.99 -8.66
C ALA A 79 21.55 -16.46 -9.23
N ASP A 80 20.90 -15.60 -10.03
CA ASP A 80 19.64 -15.89 -10.72
C ASP A 80 19.84 -16.73 -11.99
N GLY A 81 21.08 -17.07 -12.35
CA GLY A 81 21.41 -17.90 -13.51
C GLY A 81 21.27 -17.21 -14.86
N LEU A 82 21.05 -15.89 -14.88
CA LEU A 82 20.96 -15.09 -16.10
C LEU A 82 22.34 -14.67 -16.63
N LEU A 83 23.34 -14.69 -15.75
CA LEU A 83 24.75 -14.41 -16.06
C LEU A 83 25.66 -15.51 -15.48
N TYR A 84 26.86 -15.65 -16.04
CA TYR A 84 27.92 -16.45 -15.43
C TYR A 84 29.27 -15.73 -15.52
N SER A 85 30.15 -16.00 -14.55
CA SER A 85 31.48 -15.38 -14.45
C SER A 85 32.56 -16.37 -14.85
N ARG A 86 33.47 -15.96 -15.73
CA ARG A 86 34.70 -16.71 -16.05
C ARG A 86 35.91 -15.99 -15.44
N PRO A 87 36.70 -16.65 -14.58
CA PRO A 87 37.89 -16.04 -13.97
C PRO A 87 38.80 -15.41 -15.03
N ARG A 88 39.18 -14.13 -14.83
CA ARG A 88 40.02 -13.31 -15.72
C ARG A 88 39.45 -13.03 -17.13
N ALA A 89 38.30 -13.60 -17.49
CA ALA A 89 37.67 -13.41 -18.81
C ALA A 89 36.43 -12.50 -18.76
N GLY A 90 35.78 -12.33 -17.61
CA GLY A 90 34.66 -11.39 -17.41
C GLY A 90 33.33 -12.09 -17.12
N VAL A 91 32.23 -11.35 -17.27
CA VAL A 91 30.86 -11.83 -17.04
C VAL A 91 30.12 -11.94 -18.38
N PHE A 92 29.34 -13.00 -18.54
CA PHE A 92 28.72 -13.39 -19.80
C PHE A 92 27.24 -13.73 -19.60
N VAL A 93 26.43 -13.54 -20.64
CA VAL A 93 25.00 -13.92 -20.67
C VAL A 93 24.85 -15.44 -20.66
N ALA A 94 24.03 -15.98 -19.77
CA ALA A 94 23.76 -17.42 -19.68
C ALA A 94 22.81 -17.90 -20.79
N ASP A 95 22.88 -19.18 -21.15
CA ASP A 95 21.96 -19.79 -22.10
C ASP A 95 20.62 -20.11 -21.42
N ALA A 96 19.51 -19.60 -21.96
CA ALA A 96 18.16 -19.84 -21.44
C ALA A 96 17.59 -21.20 -21.87
N THR A 97 18.28 -21.94 -22.75
CA THR A 97 17.85 -23.25 -23.27
C THR A 97 18.76 -24.38 -22.82
N GLY A 98 18.54 -24.85 -21.59
CA GLY A 98 18.87 -26.23 -21.21
C GLY A 98 20.23 -26.46 -20.54
N LYS A 99 20.17 -27.32 -19.53
CA LYS A 99 21.23 -27.88 -18.69
C LYS A 99 22.54 -28.29 -19.41
N ASP A 100 23.60 -28.05 -18.63
CA ASP A 100 24.90 -28.73 -18.52
C ASP A 100 25.95 -28.51 -19.61
N ASP A 101 27.03 -27.83 -19.19
CA ASP A 101 28.40 -28.11 -19.61
C ASP A 101 29.36 -27.78 -18.44
N ALA A 102 29.61 -28.79 -17.60
CA ALA A 102 30.78 -28.86 -16.74
C ALA A 102 31.12 -30.33 -16.43
N ASP A 103 31.68 -30.96 -17.46
CA ASP A 103 32.82 -31.90 -17.48
C ASP A 103 32.92 -33.06 -16.48
N GLU A 104 33.05 -34.26 -17.06
CA GLU A 104 33.51 -35.51 -16.46
C GLU A 104 35.00 -35.50 -16.10
N THR A 105 35.39 -36.50 -15.29
CA THR A 105 36.73 -36.94 -14.81
C THR A 105 37.05 -36.46 -13.38
N THR A 106 37.07 -37.30 -12.34
CA THR A 106 37.75 -38.61 -12.20
C THR A 106 37.20 -39.37 -10.97
N GLU A 107 36.97 -40.69 -11.09
CA GLU A 107 36.67 -41.64 -9.99
C GLU A 107 37.90 -41.79 -9.04
N GLY A 108 37.84 -41.64 -7.70
CA GLY A 108 37.39 -42.60 -6.66
C GLY A 108 38.61 -43.19 -5.88
N PRO A 109 38.52 -43.87 -4.71
CA PRO A 109 37.65 -43.70 -3.52
C PRO A 109 38.45 -43.66 -2.16
N GLY A 110 37.80 -43.36 -1.02
CA GLY A 110 38.41 -43.56 0.31
C GLY A 110 37.60 -43.05 1.51
N ASN A 111 37.22 -43.98 2.40
CA ASN A 111 36.49 -43.82 3.67
C ASN A 111 37.10 -42.80 4.66
N ASP A 112 36.26 -42.10 5.45
CA ASP A 112 36.06 -42.45 6.87
C ASP A 112 35.10 -41.49 7.61
N ALA A 113 34.40 -42.08 8.57
CA ALA A 113 33.39 -41.48 9.42
C ALA A 113 33.92 -40.47 10.46
N LYS A 114 33.12 -39.47 10.84
CA LYS A 114 32.55 -39.31 12.20
C LYS A 114 31.85 -37.95 12.45
N GLN A 115 30.61 -38.07 12.92
CA GLN A 115 29.96 -37.35 14.04
C GLN A 115 29.85 -35.81 14.06
N GLY A 116 28.59 -35.36 14.17
CA GLY A 116 28.20 -34.38 15.19
C GLY A 116 27.50 -33.12 14.70
N GLY A 117 26.22 -32.95 15.03
CA GLY A 117 25.55 -31.64 14.99
C GLY A 117 24.11 -31.66 14.49
N ARG A 118 23.18 -32.16 15.31
CA ARG A 118 21.73 -32.11 15.08
C ARG A 118 21.27 -30.64 15.11
N ARG A 119 21.10 -30.03 13.93
CA ARG A 119 20.40 -28.77 13.72
C ARG A 119 19.32 -29.01 12.67
N THR A 120 18.10 -29.23 13.12
CA THR A 120 16.90 -29.33 12.29
C THR A 120 16.65 -27.99 11.60
N LYS A 121 17.27 -27.79 10.44
CA LYS A 121 16.84 -26.78 9.47
C LYS A 121 15.72 -27.41 8.65
N ASN A 122 14.54 -26.80 8.70
CA ASN A 122 13.44 -27.02 7.77
C ASN A 122 13.95 -26.78 6.35
N ARG A 123 14.48 -27.83 5.72
CA ARG A 123 14.82 -27.85 4.30
C ARG A 123 13.57 -28.32 3.58
N VAL A 124 12.71 -27.35 3.23
CA VAL A 124 11.59 -27.54 2.32
C VAL A 124 12.09 -28.34 1.12
N HIS A 125 11.54 -29.54 0.94
CA HIS A 125 11.87 -30.43 -0.16
C HIS A 125 11.48 -29.78 -1.49
N ARG A 126 12.41 -29.06 -2.13
CA ARG A 126 12.38 -28.89 -3.59
C ARG A 126 12.89 -30.20 -4.20
N GLY A 127 11.99 -31.10 -4.56
CA GLY A 127 12.40 -32.37 -5.20
C GLY A 127 11.41 -33.52 -5.21
N ALA A 128 10.23 -33.40 -4.59
CA ALA A 128 9.13 -34.29 -4.95
C ALA A 128 8.48 -33.75 -6.23
N ALA A 129 8.26 -34.60 -7.24
CA ALA A 129 7.43 -34.22 -8.38
C ALA A 129 6.11 -33.65 -7.85
N GLN A 130 5.81 -32.38 -8.15
CA GLN A 130 4.50 -31.81 -7.84
C GLN A 130 3.47 -32.73 -8.46
N SER A 131 2.53 -33.22 -7.65
CA SER A 131 1.39 -33.97 -8.16
C SER A 131 0.75 -33.14 -9.27
N PRO A 132 0.29 -33.74 -10.39
CA PRO A 132 -0.44 -33.00 -11.42
C PRO A 132 -1.74 -32.36 -10.88
N PHE A 133 -2.15 -32.76 -9.67
CA PHE A 133 -3.29 -32.19 -8.94
C PHE A 133 -2.92 -31.03 -8.02
N ASP A 134 -1.64 -30.81 -7.74
CA ASP A 134 -1.20 -29.74 -6.83
C ASP A 134 -0.92 -28.46 -7.64
N SER A 135 -1.64 -27.40 -7.31
CA SER A 135 -1.34 -26.05 -7.79
C SER A 135 -0.64 -25.23 -6.72
N CYS A 136 0.19 -24.29 -7.16
CA CYS A 136 0.90 -23.36 -6.28
C CYS A 136 0.87 -21.98 -6.89
N PHE A 137 0.18 -21.04 -6.25
CA PHE A 137 0.14 -19.64 -6.69
C PHE A 137 0.80 -18.72 -5.66
N ARG A 138 1.30 -17.58 -6.12
CA ARG A 138 2.01 -16.58 -5.31
C ARG A 138 1.05 -15.45 -4.94
N PHE A 139 0.90 -15.21 -3.63
CA PHE A 139 0.05 -14.15 -3.10
C PHE A 139 0.88 -13.04 -2.45
N GLY A 140 0.73 -11.81 -2.95
CA GLY A 140 1.41 -10.62 -2.43
C GLY A 140 0.60 -9.85 -1.38
N THR A 141 1.27 -9.26 -0.39
CA THR A 141 0.67 -8.27 0.52
C THR A 141 1.69 -7.21 0.93
N GLU A 142 1.20 -5.97 1.14
CA GLU A 142 1.96 -4.85 1.70
C GLU A 142 2.26 -4.99 3.21
N SER A 143 1.75 -6.04 3.85
CA SER A 143 1.89 -6.33 5.28
C SER A 143 3.29 -6.83 5.68
N VAL A 144 4.32 -6.03 5.38
CA VAL A 144 5.74 -6.43 5.46
C VAL A 144 6.30 -6.47 6.88
N THR A 145 5.64 -5.80 7.83
CA THR A 145 6.16 -5.66 9.20
C THR A 145 6.07 -6.97 9.98
N ALA A 146 6.98 -7.16 10.93
CA ALA A 146 7.09 -8.43 11.67
C ALA A 146 5.81 -8.79 12.45
N PHE A 147 5.08 -7.80 12.98
CA PHE A 147 3.83 -8.05 13.71
C PHE A 147 2.67 -8.40 12.78
N GLN A 148 2.77 -8.11 11.48
CA GLN A 148 1.69 -8.37 10.52
C GLN A 148 1.77 -9.76 9.86
N ARG A 149 2.99 -10.25 9.63
CA ARG A 149 3.24 -11.54 8.93
C ARG A 149 2.49 -12.73 9.54
N PRO A 150 2.42 -12.89 10.88
CA PRO A 150 1.76 -14.06 11.46
C PRO A 150 0.28 -14.20 11.07
N LEU A 151 -0.45 -13.09 10.87
CA LEU A 151 -1.83 -13.13 10.41
C LEU A 151 -1.93 -13.83 9.04
N TRP A 152 -1.13 -13.37 8.08
CA TRP A 152 -1.16 -13.87 6.70
C TRP A 152 -0.66 -15.30 6.60
N GLU A 153 0.41 -15.63 7.31
CA GLU A 153 0.94 -17.00 7.37
C GLU A 153 -0.10 -17.97 7.95
N GLN A 154 -0.84 -17.56 8.99
CA GLN A 154 -1.94 -18.36 9.54
C GLN A 154 -3.09 -18.51 8.55
N LEU A 155 -3.51 -17.43 7.89
CA LEU A 155 -4.59 -17.47 6.89
C LEU A 155 -4.24 -18.42 5.73
N VAL A 156 -3.00 -18.38 5.24
CA VAL A 156 -2.52 -19.30 4.20
C VAL A 156 -2.42 -20.73 4.70
N GLY A 157 -1.92 -20.95 5.92
CA GLY A 157 -1.87 -22.29 6.52
C GLY A 157 -3.25 -22.94 6.60
N GLN A 158 -4.23 -22.21 7.13
CA GLN A 158 -5.62 -22.65 7.24
C GLN A 158 -6.30 -22.86 5.88
N PHE A 159 -5.99 -22.00 4.90
CA PHE A 159 -6.43 -22.21 3.53
C PHE A 159 -5.87 -23.52 2.95
N GLY A 160 -4.59 -23.79 3.14
CA GLY A 160 -3.94 -25.02 2.68
C GLY A 160 -4.49 -26.27 3.37
N GLU A 161 -4.84 -26.20 4.65
CA GLU A 161 -5.53 -27.30 5.35
C GLU A 161 -6.91 -27.58 4.74
N ARG A 162 -7.65 -26.53 4.36
CA ARG A 162 -8.98 -26.64 3.75
C ARG A 162 -8.93 -27.08 2.28
N TYR A 163 -7.87 -26.71 1.56
CA TYR A 163 -7.67 -27.01 0.15
C TYR A 163 -6.26 -27.59 -0.05
N PRO A 164 -6.04 -28.88 0.28
CA PRO A 164 -4.71 -29.49 0.34
C PRO A 164 -3.95 -29.52 -1.00
N HIS A 165 -4.69 -29.38 -2.10
CA HIS A 165 -4.15 -29.31 -3.46
C HIS A 165 -3.87 -27.88 -3.95
N ASN A 166 -4.23 -26.87 -3.16
CA ASN A 166 -4.07 -25.45 -3.51
C ASN A 166 -3.06 -24.82 -2.57
N ARG A 167 -1.79 -24.86 -2.93
CA ARG A 167 -0.74 -24.23 -2.13
C ARG A 167 -0.67 -22.73 -2.45
N THR A 168 -0.46 -21.93 -1.42
CA THR A 168 -0.18 -20.49 -1.56
C THR A 168 1.22 -20.19 -1.06
N GLU A 169 2.03 -19.53 -1.90
CA GLU A 169 3.31 -18.95 -1.50
C GLU A 169 3.08 -17.48 -1.13
N MET A 170 3.26 -17.14 0.15
CA MET A 170 3.18 -15.76 0.62
C MET A 170 4.42 -14.96 0.20
N VAL A 171 4.18 -13.80 -0.42
CA VAL A 171 5.21 -12.84 -0.80
C VAL A 171 4.94 -11.51 -0.07
N PHE A 172 5.86 -11.11 0.80
CA PHE A 172 5.76 -9.85 1.54
C PHE A 172 6.59 -8.77 0.85
N VAL A 173 5.93 -7.82 0.21
CA VAL A 173 6.57 -6.78 -0.60
C VAL A 173 6.01 -5.41 -0.24
N PRO A 174 6.83 -4.36 -0.09
CA PRO A 174 6.35 -3.04 0.31
C PRO A 174 5.33 -2.43 -0.66
N ASP A 175 5.47 -2.74 -1.95
CA ASP A 175 4.50 -2.45 -2.99
C ASP A 175 4.28 -3.72 -3.81
N PRO A 176 3.14 -4.42 -3.64
CA PRO A 176 2.81 -5.61 -4.42
C PRO A 176 2.71 -5.34 -5.92
N GLU A 177 2.44 -4.11 -6.35
CA GLU A 177 2.30 -3.80 -7.77
C GLU A 177 3.64 -3.74 -8.49
N ASP A 178 4.68 -3.22 -7.83
CA ASP A 178 6.06 -3.24 -8.34
C ASP A 178 6.54 -4.69 -8.63
N SER A 179 5.96 -5.65 -7.91
CA SER A 179 6.21 -7.09 -8.04
C SER A 179 5.07 -7.83 -8.77
N ALA A 180 4.08 -7.16 -9.35
CA ALA A 180 2.88 -7.81 -9.91
C ALA A 180 3.20 -8.87 -10.97
N HIS A 181 4.26 -8.67 -11.74
CA HIS A 181 4.77 -9.64 -12.73
C HIS A 181 5.23 -10.99 -12.13
N GLU A 182 5.54 -11.04 -10.83
CA GLU A 182 5.94 -12.24 -10.10
C GLU A 182 4.81 -12.80 -9.22
N LEU A 183 3.64 -12.18 -9.22
CA LEU A 183 2.52 -12.50 -8.34
C LEU A 183 1.30 -12.94 -9.15
N ASP A 184 0.61 -13.97 -8.67
CA ASP A 184 -0.64 -14.44 -9.25
C ASP A 184 -1.82 -13.62 -8.76
N ALA A 185 -1.81 -13.28 -7.46
CA ALA A 185 -2.80 -12.42 -6.82
C ALA A 185 -2.15 -11.61 -5.70
N TYR A 186 -2.78 -10.53 -5.28
CA TYR A 186 -2.25 -9.70 -4.19
C TYR A 186 -3.32 -8.84 -3.55
N GLU A 187 -3.07 -8.49 -2.29
CA GLU A 187 -3.76 -7.44 -1.56
C GLU A 187 -3.06 -6.10 -1.77
N ARG A 188 -3.83 -5.03 -1.96
CA ARG A 188 -3.30 -3.65 -2.05
C ARG A 188 -4.27 -2.61 -1.50
N LEU A 189 -3.73 -1.41 -1.24
CA LEU A 189 -4.53 -0.21 -0.96
C LEU A 189 -5.29 0.25 -2.21
N GLY A 190 -6.57 0.59 -2.04
CA GLY A 190 -7.41 1.16 -3.10
C GLY A 190 -7.14 2.64 -3.45
N TRP A 191 -5.98 3.20 -3.06
CA TRP A 191 -5.59 4.58 -3.42
C TRP A 191 -4.44 4.67 -4.41
N ASN A 192 -3.80 3.57 -4.80
CA ASN A 192 -2.56 3.75 -5.57
C ASN A 192 -2.85 4.44 -6.91
N VAL A 193 -1.96 5.32 -7.37
CA VAL A 193 -2.04 6.07 -8.66
C VAL A 193 -2.33 5.13 -9.85
N GLN A 194 -2.01 3.85 -9.65
CA GLN A 194 -2.16 2.75 -10.60
C GLN A 194 -3.60 2.22 -10.70
N TRP A 195 -4.57 2.70 -9.91
CA TRP A 195 -6.02 2.38 -10.02
C TRP A 195 -6.72 2.89 -11.28
N ALA A 196 -5.96 3.53 -12.13
CA ALA A 196 -6.47 4.68 -12.84
C ALA A 196 -6.10 4.61 -14.33
N GLY A 197 -4.96 4.02 -14.70
CA GLY A 197 -4.53 4.07 -16.10
C GLY A 197 -3.68 2.92 -16.60
N ASP A 198 -3.41 1.90 -15.77
CA ASP A 198 -2.53 0.79 -16.16
C ASP A 198 -3.07 -0.52 -15.57
N GLU A 199 -4.35 -0.82 -15.84
CA GLU A 199 -5.02 -2.07 -15.41
C GLU A 199 -4.88 -3.21 -16.45
N ASP A 200 -4.01 -3.04 -17.46
CA ASP A 200 -3.82 -4.05 -18.50
C ASP A 200 -3.30 -5.38 -17.95
N HIS A 201 -2.72 -5.40 -16.74
CA HIS A 201 -2.28 -6.62 -16.06
C HIS A 201 -3.31 -7.21 -15.10
N LEU A 202 -4.48 -6.59 -14.90
CA LEU A 202 -5.48 -7.06 -13.96
C LEU A 202 -6.59 -7.90 -14.63
N LEU A 203 -7.03 -8.93 -13.91
CA LEU A 203 -8.18 -9.73 -14.28
C LEU A 203 -9.46 -9.05 -13.78
N ASP A 204 -10.39 -8.70 -14.68
CA ASP A 204 -11.70 -8.16 -14.30
C ASP A 204 -12.55 -9.26 -13.65
N LEU A 205 -12.62 -9.23 -12.31
CA LEU A 205 -13.33 -10.24 -11.54
C LEU A 205 -14.85 -10.18 -11.73
N ARG A 206 -15.43 -9.08 -12.21
CA ARG A 206 -16.88 -9.03 -12.49
C ARG A 206 -17.25 -9.95 -13.64
N ASN A 207 -16.35 -10.08 -14.61
CA ASN A 207 -16.55 -10.88 -15.81
C ASN A 207 -16.03 -12.32 -15.66
N TYR A 208 -15.08 -12.54 -14.75
CA TYR A 208 -14.45 -13.85 -14.57
C TYR A 208 -15.00 -14.64 -13.37
N ALA A 209 -15.36 -13.98 -12.27
CA ALA A 209 -15.74 -14.67 -11.04
C ALA A 209 -17.22 -15.10 -11.02
N PRO A 210 -17.60 -16.06 -10.15
CA PRO A 210 -19.01 -16.39 -9.93
C PRO A 210 -19.84 -15.16 -9.56
N ALA A 211 -21.12 -15.15 -9.93
CA ALA A 211 -22.02 -14.00 -9.80
C ALA A 211 -22.04 -13.37 -8.40
N GLU A 212 -21.99 -14.19 -7.35
CA GLU A 212 -21.93 -13.72 -5.96
C GLU A 212 -20.68 -12.89 -5.66
N LEU A 213 -19.52 -13.31 -6.18
CA LEU A 213 -18.27 -12.58 -6.01
C LEU A 213 -18.20 -11.36 -6.93
N ALA A 214 -18.66 -11.51 -8.17
CA ALA A 214 -18.73 -10.43 -9.16
C ALA A 214 -19.58 -9.26 -8.64
N ALA A 215 -20.70 -9.53 -7.99
CA ALA A 215 -21.59 -8.52 -7.40
C ALA A 215 -20.95 -7.70 -6.27
N ARG A 216 -19.84 -8.17 -5.70
CA ARG A 216 -19.10 -7.50 -4.62
C ARG A 216 -17.92 -6.68 -5.12
N CYS A 217 -17.58 -6.80 -6.40
CA CYS A 217 -16.43 -6.12 -6.96
C CYS A 217 -16.70 -4.63 -7.16
N THR A 218 -15.64 -3.82 -7.10
CA THR A 218 -15.67 -2.42 -7.53
C THR A 218 -15.97 -2.32 -9.03
N PRO A 219 -16.32 -1.14 -9.55
CA PRO A 219 -16.48 -0.93 -10.99
C PRO A 219 -15.26 -1.34 -11.84
N GLN A 220 -14.06 -1.38 -11.24
CA GLN A 220 -12.79 -1.80 -11.85
C GLN A 220 -12.59 -3.33 -11.83
N GLY A 221 -13.51 -4.10 -11.25
CA GLY A 221 -13.34 -5.55 -11.14
C GLY A 221 -12.40 -5.99 -10.02
N LEU A 222 -12.20 -5.15 -9.00
CA LEU A 222 -11.41 -5.47 -7.82
C LEU A 222 -12.28 -5.87 -6.64
N LEU A 223 -11.79 -6.70 -5.74
CA LEU A 223 -12.59 -7.27 -4.66
C LEU A 223 -12.23 -6.67 -3.30
N PRO A 224 -13.08 -5.86 -2.66
CA PRO A 224 -12.84 -5.38 -1.30
C PRO A 224 -12.77 -6.53 -0.30
N LEU A 225 -11.64 -6.66 0.40
CA LEU A 225 -11.38 -7.71 1.40
C LEU A 225 -11.68 -7.25 2.82
N TYR A 226 -11.41 -5.99 3.14
CA TYR A 226 -11.76 -5.31 4.39
C TYR A 226 -11.50 -3.80 4.23
N TYR A 227 -11.86 -3.01 5.24
CA TYR A 227 -11.71 -1.56 5.24
C TYR A 227 -10.88 -1.08 6.42
N ARG A 228 -9.89 -0.22 6.15
CA ARG A 228 -9.22 0.59 7.17
C ARG A 228 -10.06 1.82 7.48
N THR A 229 -9.96 2.33 8.70
CA THR A 229 -10.64 3.57 9.12
C THR A 229 -9.72 4.46 9.95
N ASN A 230 -10.21 5.65 10.26
CA ASN A 230 -9.61 6.59 11.19
C ASN A 230 -10.07 6.30 12.62
N TYR A 231 -9.14 6.38 13.58
CA TYR A 231 -9.39 6.17 15.00
C TYR A 231 -8.80 7.28 15.86
N LEU A 232 -9.47 7.58 16.97
CA LEU A 232 -8.91 8.23 18.14
C LEU A 232 -8.55 7.15 19.17
N PHE A 233 -7.26 6.89 19.33
CA PHE A 233 -6.70 6.06 20.40
C PHE A 233 -6.53 6.88 21.67
N PHE A 234 -6.77 6.28 22.82
CA PHE A 234 -6.62 6.94 24.11
C PHE A 234 -6.14 5.99 25.21
N ASN A 235 -5.37 6.55 26.15
CA ASN A 235 -4.97 5.86 27.37
C ASN A 235 -6.07 6.03 28.44
N ARG A 236 -6.86 4.98 28.66
CA ARG A 236 -8.04 5.03 29.54
C ARG A 236 -7.69 5.41 30.98
N GLU A 237 -6.62 4.83 31.53
CA GLU A 237 -6.20 5.10 32.91
C GLU A 237 -5.67 6.53 33.08
N LEU A 238 -4.95 7.04 32.07
CA LEU A 238 -4.49 8.43 32.06
C LEU A 238 -5.68 9.39 32.03
N LEU A 239 -6.66 9.17 31.15
CA LEU A 239 -7.85 10.02 31.10
C LEU A 239 -8.61 10.01 32.44
N GLN A 240 -8.82 8.83 33.02
CA GLN A 240 -9.49 8.70 34.31
C GLN A 240 -8.74 9.45 35.43
N ARG A 241 -7.41 9.35 35.50
CA ARG A 241 -6.59 10.10 36.47
C ARG A 241 -6.69 11.62 36.28
N CYS A 242 -6.86 12.06 35.05
CA CYS A 242 -7.02 13.49 34.73
C CYS A 242 -8.46 14.00 34.89
N GLY A 243 -9.41 13.13 35.30
CA GLY A 243 -10.83 13.49 35.36
C GLY A 243 -11.46 13.71 33.99
N VAL A 244 -10.84 13.19 32.93
CA VAL A 244 -11.35 13.26 31.56
C VAL A 244 -12.29 12.08 31.29
N PRO A 245 -13.55 12.32 30.88
CA PRO A 245 -14.46 11.25 30.52
C PRO A 245 -13.96 10.52 29.26
N ALA A 246 -14.33 9.24 29.09
CA ALA A 246 -14.04 8.53 27.86
C ALA A 246 -14.73 9.19 26.65
N PRO A 247 -14.13 9.14 25.44
CA PRO A 247 -14.77 9.66 24.23
C PRO A 247 -16.13 9.00 23.96
N ALA A 248 -17.16 9.82 23.74
CA ALA A 248 -18.54 9.36 23.47
C ALA A 248 -19.26 10.19 22.39
N PHE A 249 -18.51 10.89 21.54
CA PHE A 249 -19.06 11.71 20.46
C PHE A 249 -19.68 10.86 19.36
N ARG A 250 -20.63 11.45 18.63
CA ARG A 250 -21.42 10.80 17.56
C ARG A 250 -21.41 11.57 16.24
N THR A 251 -20.84 12.76 16.27
CA THR A 251 -20.71 13.70 15.15
C THR A 251 -19.30 14.27 15.14
N PHE A 252 -18.85 14.75 14.00
CA PHE A 252 -17.56 15.39 13.82
C PHE A 252 -17.43 16.64 14.72
N GLU A 253 -18.49 17.42 14.82
CA GLU A 253 -18.54 18.57 15.74
C GLU A 253 -18.40 18.11 17.20
N GLY A 254 -19.07 17.02 17.58
CA GLY A 254 -18.94 16.43 18.91
C GLY A 254 -17.51 15.94 19.20
N GLN A 255 -16.81 15.40 18.20
CA GLN A 255 -15.40 15.02 18.30
C GLN A 255 -14.50 16.23 18.58
N LEU A 256 -14.69 17.33 17.85
CA LEU A 256 -13.98 18.59 18.09
C LEU A 256 -14.29 19.16 19.48
N ALA A 257 -15.56 19.18 19.86
CA ALA A 257 -16.00 19.66 21.17
C ALA A 257 -15.37 18.84 22.31
N TYR A 258 -15.26 17.53 22.14
CA TYR A 258 -14.60 16.65 23.10
C TYR A 258 -13.12 17.00 23.28
N LEU A 259 -12.35 17.16 22.19
CA LEU A 259 -10.94 17.53 22.29
C LEU A 259 -10.75 18.90 22.97
N ARG A 260 -11.58 19.89 22.60
CA ARG A 260 -11.57 21.22 23.23
C ARG A 260 -11.90 21.18 24.72
N ALA A 261 -12.92 20.42 25.11
CA ALA A 261 -13.36 20.35 26.50
C ALA A 261 -12.35 19.61 27.41
N THR A 262 -11.63 18.64 26.84
CA THR A 262 -10.65 17.83 27.59
C THR A 262 -9.27 18.48 27.69
N ALA A 263 -8.94 19.37 26.74
CA ALA A 263 -7.65 20.07 26.73
C ALA A 263 -7.27 20.73 28.06
N PRO A 264 -8.10 21.62 28.66
CA PRO A 264 -7.74 22.28 29.92
C PRO A 264 -7.62 21.31 31.10
N LEU A 265 -8.28 20.15 31.06
CA LEU A 265 -8.16 19.14 32.12
C LEU A 265 -6.81 18.43 32.07
N LEU A 266 -6.33 18.12 30.86
CA LEU A 266 -5.03 17.48 30.62
C LEU A 266 -3.88 18.46 30.89
N GLU A 267 -4.00 19.71 30.47
CA GLU A 267 -3.01 20.76 30.72
C GLU A 267 -2.78 21.01 32.22
N ARG A 268 -3.85 21.02 33.02
CA ARG A 268 -3.76 21.13 34.49
C ARG A 268 -2.96 20.00 35.14
N GLN A 269 -2.89 18.85 34.48
CA GLN A 269 -2.15 17.67 34.93
C GLN A 269 -0.75 17.57 34.28
N GLY A 270 -0.34 18.58 33.49
CA GLY A 270 0.97 18.64 32.86
C GLY A 270 1.12 17.83 31.57
N PHE A 271 0.01 17.39 30.96
CA PHE A 271 0.04 16.69 29.67
C PHE A 271 -0.17 17.66 28.50
N ASP A 272 0.45 17.37 27.34
CA ASP A 272 0.07 18.04 26.08
C ASP A 272 -1.29 17.49 25.64
N PRO A 273 -2.34 18.33 25.59
CA PRO A 273 -3.69 17.86 25.26
C PRO A 273 -3.87 17.53 23.78
N ARG A 274 -2.95 18.00 22.92
CA ARG A 274 -3.10 17.88 21.47
C ARG A 274 -2.75 16.46 21.04
N PRO A 275 -3.68 15.71 20.42
CA PRO A 275 -3.36 14.41 19.84
C PRO A 275 -2.23 14.55 18.83
N VAL A 276 -1.28 13.61 18.82
CA VAL A 276 -0.45 13.45 17.62
C VAL A 276 -1.28 12.75 16.56
N SER A 277 -1.30 13.29 15.34
CA SER A 277 -2.10 12.75 14.25
C SER A 277 -1.25 12.41 13.02
N VAL A 278 -1.48 11.21 12.48
CA VAL A 278 -0.90 10.75 11.20
C VAL A 278 -1.94 10.67 10.07
N GLN A 279 -3.20 11.00 10.38
CA GLN A 279 -4.30 11.10 9.42
C GLN A 279 -3.98 12.20 8.41
N GLN A 280 -4.49 12.14 7.17
CA GLN A 280 -4.32 13.20 6.17
C GLN A 280 -5.51 14.17 6.24
N PRO A 281 -5.38 15.45 5.84
CA PRO A 281 -6.52 16.37 5.80
C PRO A 281 -7.69 15.80 4.98
N VAL A 282 -7.39 15.23 3.80
CA VAL A 282 -8.42 14.67 2.92
C VAL A 282 -9.14 13.45 3.52
N THR A 283 -8.50 12.69 4.40
CA THR A 283 -9.13 11.51 5.04
C THR A 283 -10.15 11.90 6.11
N LEU A 284 -10.17 13.18 6.50
CA LEU A 284 -11.16 13.74 7.41
C LEU A 284 -12.36 14.34 6.65
N ILE A 285 -12.25 14.48 5.33
CA ILE A 285 -13.34 14.93 4.47
C ILE A 285 -14.06 13.68 3.98
N GLY A 286 -15.35 13.57 4.29
CA GLY A 286 -16.13 12.41 3.86
C GLY A 286 -16.55 12.51 2.40
N ASN A 287 -17.00 11.37 1.86
CA ASN A 287 -17.33 11.23 0.42
C ASN A 287 -18.41 12.22 -0.02
N HIS A 288 -19.37 12.56 0.85
CA HIS A 288 -20.39 13.54 0.50
C HIS A 288 -19.76 14.91 0.20
N HIS A 289 -18.89 15.38 1.09
CA HIS A 289 -18.21 16.66 0.91
C HIS A 289 -17.18 16.64 -0.23
N LEU A 290 -16.48 15.51 -0.47
CA LEU A 290 -15.59 15.38 -1.62
C LEU A 290 -16.33 15.49 -2.96
N ARG A 291 -17.57 14.99 -3.06
CA ARG A 291 -18.41 15.19 -4.26
C ARG A 291 -18.75 16.65 -4.50
N LEU A 292 -18.91 17.46 -3.45
CA LEU A 292 -19.14 18.91 -3.58
C LEU A 292 -17.90 19.64 -4.12
N TYR A 293 -16.70 19.22 -3.70
CA TYR A 293 -15.45 19.69 -4.30
C TYR A 293 -15.37 19.35 -5.79
N LEU A 294 -15.59 18.08 -6.15
CA LEU A 294 -15.54 17.64 -7.55
C LEU A 294 -16.61 18.32 -8.41
N SER A 295 -17.81 18.55 -7.87
CA SER A 295 -18.86 19.34 -8.53
C SER A 295 -18.41 20.78 -8.78
N SER A 296 -17.69 21.38 -7.84
CA SER A 296 -17.12 22.73 -7.99
C SER A 296 -15.99 22.79 -9.03
N VAL A 297 -15.24 21.70 -9.19
CA VAL A 297 -14.22 21.54 -10.25
C VAL A 297 -14.86 21.35 -11.63
N GLY A 298 -15.93 20.56 -11.74
CA GLY A 298 -16.59 20.27 -13.03
C GLY A 298 -17.56 21.34 -13.54
N ALA A 299 -17.87 22.37 -12.75
CA ALA A 299 -18.85 23.39 -13.11
C ALA A 299 -18.34 24.34 -14.24
N THR A 300 -19.18 24.58 -15.25
CA THR A 300 -18.90 25.50 -16.37
C THR A 300 -18.88 26.97 -15.92
N GLU A 301 -17.99 27.79 -16.50
CA GLU A 301 -17.66 29.16 -16.07
C GLU A 301 -18.86 30.08 -15.80
N SER A 302 -20.01 29.92 -16.47
CA SER A 302 -21.19 30.79 -16.27
C SER A 302 -21.95 30.58 -14.94
N LYS A 303 -21.67 29.51 -14.19
CA LYS A 303 -22.30 29.22 -12.87
C LYS A 303 -21.30 28.87 -11.76
N ALA A 304 -20.01 28.91 -12.03
CA ALA A 304 -18.99 28.24 -11.23
C ALA A 304 -18.15 29.18 -10.33
N GLY A 305 -18.75 30.17 -9.68
CA GLY A 305 -18.02 31.05 -8.75
C GLY A 305 -17.94 30.49 -7.32
N LYS A 306 -17.20 31.17 -6.42
CA LYS A 306 -17.25 31.01 -4.95
C LYS A 306 -18.67 31.10 -4.34
N HIS A 307 -19.65 31.47 -5.16
CA HIS A 307 -21.02 31.73 -4.76
C HIS A 307 -21.93 30.51 -4.88
N THR A 308 -21.48 29.37 -5.42
CA THR A 308 -22.28 28.14 -5.45
C THR A 308 -22.42 27.53 -4.06
N ASP A 309 -23.55 26.90 -3.79
CA ASP A 309 -23.78 26.21 -2.52
C ASP A 309 -22.83 25.02 -2.36
N ALA A 310 -22.48 24.33 -3.46
CA ALA A 310 -21.49 23.26 -3.45
C ALA A 310 -20.12 23.75 -2.94
N TYR A 311 -19.63 24.90 -3.45
CA TYR A 311 -18.37 25.48 -3.01
C TYR A 311 -18.43 25.90 -1.54
N LYS A 312 -19.49 26.61 -1.12
CA LYS A 312 -19.64 27.08 0.27
C LYS A 312 -19.71 25.93 1.25
N ASN A 313 -20.48 24.89 0.94
CA ASN A 313 -20.63 23.71 1.78
C ASN A 313 -19.32 22.92 1.85
N PHE A 314 -18.61 22.77 0.72
CA PHE A 314 -17.29 22.16 0.74
C PHE A 314 -16.27 22.97 1.55
N LEU A 315 -16.25 24.30 1.40
CA LEU A 315 -15.36 25.18 2.16
C LEU A 315 -15.61 25.05 3.67
N ALA A 316 -16.87 25.03 4.10
CA ALA A 316 -17.23 24.82 5.50
C ALA A 316 -16.72 23.46 6.02
N ALA A 317 -16.88 22.40 5.22
CA ALA A 317 -16.36 21.07 5.53
C ALA A 317 -14.82 21.06 5.61
N ALA A 318 -14.13 21.69 4.66
CA ALA A 318 -12.67 21.81 4.70
C ALA A 318 -12.21 22.59 5.93
N GLN A 319 -12.86 23.69 6.28
CA GLN A 319 -12.56 24.47 7.48
C GLN A 319 -12.72 23.62 8.76
N ALA A 320 -13.79 22.83 8.87
CA ALA A 320 -14.00 21.93 9.99
C ALA A 320 -12.90 20.84 10.08
N ALA A 321 -12.53 20.21 8.95
CA ALA A 321 -11.44 19.25 8.91
C ALA A 321 -10.09 19.87 9.34
N MET A 322 -9.83 21.10 8.88
CA MET A 322 -8.61 21.84 9.22
C MET A 322 -8.56 22.25 10.68
N GLU A 323 -9.71 22.49 11.32
CA GLU A 323 -9.78 22.76 12.75
C GLU A 323 -9.32 21.55 13.59
N LEU A 324 -9.74 20.32 13.21
CA LEU A 324 -9.23 19.11 13.86
C LEU A 324 -7.71 18.96 13.64
N CYS A 325 -7.24 19.27 12.44
CA CYS A 325 -5.82 19.25 12.12
C CYS A 325 -5.01 20.23 12.98
N ARG A 326 -5.52 21.44 13.22
CA ARG A 326 -4.86 22.47 14.04
C ARG A 326 -4.87 22.16 15.54
N GLN A 327 -5.88 21.42 16.01
CA GLN A 327 -5.91 20.89 17.38
C GLN A 327 -4.98 19.70 17.59
N SER A 328 -4.34 19.21 16.52
CA SER A 328 -3.44 18.06 16.55
C SER A 328 -2.00 18.49 16.31
N ARG A 329 -1.04 17.74 16.85
CA ARG A 329 0.37 17.80 16.44
C ARG A 329 0.55 16.93 15.21
N ARG A 330 0.98 17.49 14.08
CA ARG A 330 1.04 16.77 12.79
C ARG A 330 2.31 17.13 12.02
N GLY A 331 2.92 16.13 11.39
CA GLY A 331 4.02 16.31 10.44
C GLY A 331 3.62 15.79 9.05
N PRO A 332 4.35 16.16 7.98
CA PRO A 332 4.02 15.73 6.62
C PRO A 332 4.19 14.21 6.49
N GLY A 333 3.07 13.49 6.55
CA GLY A 333 3.01 12.03 6.36
C GLY A 333 3.42 11.18 7.56
N VAL A 334 3.21 9.87 7.40
CA VAL A 334 3.40 8.85 8.45
C VAL A 334 4.89 8.62 8.79
N LYS A 335 5.80 8.98 7.87
CA LYS A 335 7.26 8.86 8.05
C LYS A 335 7.92 10.10 8.65
N SER A 336 7.17 11.17 8.94
CA SER A 336 7.74 12.35 9.58
C SER A 336 8.25 12.00 11.00
N PRO A 337 9.33 12.65 11.47
CA PRO A 337 9.82 12.45 12.84
C PRO A 337 8.72 12.63 13.88
N LEU A 338 7.88 13.65 13.71
CA LEU A 338 6.77 13.94 14.61
C LEU A 338 5.73 12.81 14.67
N SER A 339 5.42 12.17 13.54
CA SER A 339 4.53 11.00 13.50
C SER A 339 5.12 9.82 14.27
N ARG A 340 6.44 9.58 14.13
CA ARG A 340 7.15 8.50 14.83
C ARG A 340 7.23 8.79 16.33
N GLU A 341 7.69 9.97 16.71
CA GLU A 341 7.80 10.43 18.09
C GLU A 341 6.44 10.42 18.78
N GLY A 342 5.36 10.82 18.09
CA GLY A 342 4.02 10.77 18.64
C GLY A 342 3.50 9.37 18.91
N ARG A 343 3.75 8.44 17.98
CA ARG A 343 3.43 7.02 18.19
C ARG A 343 4.20 6.47 19.39
N GLU A 344 5.52 6.72 19.45
CA GLU A 344 6.38 6.29 20.56
C GLU A 344 5.90 6.92 21.90
N SER A 345 5.53 8.20 21.89
CA SER A 345 4.98 8.91 23.06
C SER A 345 3.67 8.29 23.55
N PHE A 346 2.76 7.91 22.64
CA PHE A 346 1.55 7.19 23.02
C PHE A 346 1.88 5.80 23.60
N MET A 347 2.70 5.01 22.92
CA MET A 347 3.09 3.67 23.38
C MET A 347 3.79 3.68 24.75
N ASN A 348 4.50 4.76 25.07
CA ASN A 348 5.15 4.98 26.37
C ASN A 348 4.20 5.58 27.43
N GLY A 349 2.92 5.80 27.12
CA GLY A 349 1.93 6.34 28.05
C GLY A 349 2.08 7.83 28.34
N GLN A 350 2.84 8.57 27.51
CA GLN A 350 3.11 9.99 27.67
C GLN A 350 2.10 10.87 26.91
N ALA A 351 1.50 10.35 25.84
CA ALA A 351 0.45 11.04 25.10
C ALA A 351 -0.94 10.53 25.52
N PRO A 352 -1.88 11.42 25.89
CA PRO A 352 -3.26 11.02 26.24
C PRO A 352 -4.03 10.48 25.04
N PHE A 353 -3.77 11.05 23.86
CA PHE A 353 -4.48 10.79 22.63
C PHE A 353 -3.53 10.55 21.45
N PHE A 354 -3.94 9.69 20.53
CA PHE A 354 -3.27 9.47 19.24
C PHE A 354 -4.31 9.27 18.14
N LEU A 355 -4.26 10.10 17.10
CA LEU A 355 -5.16 10.03 15.95
C LEU A 355 -4.47 9.30 14.80
N SER A 356 -4.94 8.10 14.48
CA SER A 356 -4.30 7.26 13.46
C SER A 356 -5.31 6.40 12.71
N TYR A 357 -4.82 5.39 12.01
CA TYR A 357 -5.58 4.41 11.26
C TYR A 357 -5.68 3.09 12.02
N SER A 358 -6.56 2.20 11.56
CA SER A 358 -6.74 0.84 12.11
C SER A 358 -5.46 0.02 12.27
N VAL A 359 -4.44 0.21 11.41
CA VAL A 359 -3.17 -0.51 11.52
C VAL A 359 -2.45 -0.30 12.85
N ASP A 360 -2.64 0.86 13.50
CA ASP A 360 -2.06 1.12 14.82
C ASP A 360 -2.83 0.39 15.94
N ALA A 361 -4.11 0.03 15.76
CA ALA A 361 -4.82 -0.84 16.70
C ALA A 361 -4.18 -2.23 16.74
N TRP A 362 -3.82 -2.76 15.57
CA TRP A 362 -3.07 -4.00 15.45
C TRP A 362 -1.70 -3.88 16.13
N LEU A 363 -0.92 -2.85 15.78
CA LEU A 363 0.40 -2.63 16.37
C LEU A 363 0.34 -2.55 17.90
N PHE A 364 -0.57 -1.76 18.46
CA PHE A 364 -0.68 -1.58 19.91
C PHE A 364 -1.10 -2.86 20.63
N THR A 365 -1.99 -3.64 20.02
CA THR A 365 -2.40 -4.96 20.55
C THR A 365 -1.19 -5.91 20.63
N GLU A 366 -0.38 -5.97 19.58
CA GLU A 366 0.80 -6.85 19.52
C GLU A 366 1.96 -6.33 20.39
N SER A 367 2.05 -5.02 20.57
CA SER A 367 3.14 -4.38 21.33
C SER A 367 3.04 -4.56 22.84
N LYS A 368 1.91 -5.08 23.35
CA LYS A 368 1.67 -5.31 24.80
C LYS A 368 2.03 -4.09 25.64
N LEU A 369 1.35 -2.97 25.37
CA LEU A 369 1.56 -1.71 26.09
C LEU A 369 1.45 -1.91 27.61
N SER A 370 2.18 -1.09 28.37
CA SER A 370 2.18 -1.13 29.84
C SER A 370 0.89 -0.63 30.48
N PHE A 371 -0.08 -0.18 29.68
CA PHE A 371 -1.36 0.35 30.10
C PHE A 371 -2.46 -0.13 29.14
N PRO A 372 -3.73 -0.21 29.58
CA PRO A 372 -4.85 -0.50 28.70
C PRO A 372 -5.14 0.71 27.81
N PHE A 373 -5.10 0.49 26.49
CA PHE A 373 -5.55 1.46 25.50
C PHE A 373 -6.94 1.09 24.98
N GLU A 374 -7.70 2.10 24.58
CA GLU A 374 -8.97 1.95 23.88
C GLU A 374 -8.97 2.86 22.64
N TYR A 375 -9.91 2.64 21.73
CA TYR A 375 -10.06 3.48 20.54
C TYR A 375 -11.51 3.57 20.09
N VAL A 376 -11.90 4.73 19.57
CA VAL A 376 -13.21 4.98 18.94
C VAL A 376 -13.01 5.49 17.52
N PRO A 377 -13.96 5.25 16.59
CA PRO A 377 -13.89 5.80 15.24
C PRO A 377 -13.74 7.32 15.27
N SER A 378 -12.79 7.84 14.49
CA SER A 378 -12.71 9.27 14.17
C SER A 378 -13.56 9.52 12.94
N LEU A 379 -14.42 10.52 13.02
CA LEU A 379 -15.42 10.79 11.97
C LEU A 379 -14.87 11.69 10.88
N CYS A 380 -15.50 11.60 9.72
CA CYS A 380 -15.39 12.57 8.64
C CYS A 380 -16.33 13.75 8.90
N THR A 381 -16.14 14.86 8.18
CA THR A 381 -16.93 16.09 8.36
C THR A 381 -18.41 15.97 8.01
N ASP A 382 -18.82 14.91 7.32
CA ASP A 382 -20.22 14.54 7.03
C ASP A 382 -20.75 13.46 8.01
N ASP A 383 -20.11 13.29 9.16
CA ASP A 383 -20.42 12.29 10.19
C ASP A 383 -20.28 10.82 9.74
N SER A 384 -19.70 10.59 8.55
CA SER A 384 -19.39 9.25 8.08
C SER A 384 -18.12 8.69 8.73
N LEU A 385 -17.93 7.38 8.59
CA LEU A 385 -16.64 6.74 8.76
C LEU A 385 -15.83 6.89 7.48
N PHE A 386 -14.53 7.06 7.64
CA PHE A 386 -13.60 6.92 6.54
C PHE A 386 -13.37 5.43 6.25
N LEU A 387 -13.84 4.93 5.10
CA LEU A 387 -13.73 3.52 4.76
C LEU A 387 -12.71 3.34 3.62
N TRP A 388 -11.46 3.07 3.97
CA TRP A 388 -10.40 2.87 2.99
C TRP A 388 -10.31 1.39 2.60
N PRO A 389 -10.70 1.01 1.36
CA PRO A 389 -10.70 -0.39 0.95
C PRO A 389 -9.29 -0.97 0.80
N MET A 390 -9.09 -2.13 1.39
CA MET A 390 -8.04 -3.08 1.02
C MET A 390 -8.64 -4.07 0.04
N VAL A 391 -8.08 -4.13 -1.17
CA VAL A 391 -8.66 -4.90 -2.27
C VAL A 391 -7.76 -6.07 -2.65
N GLY A 392 -8.39 -7.19 -2.99
CA GLY A 392 -7.77 -8.32 -3.65
C GLY A 392 -7.82 -8.14 -5.16
N ALA A 393 -6.67 -8.33 -5.80
CA ALA A 393 -6.48 -8.27 -7.24
C ALA A 393 -5.87 -9.59 -7.74
N ILE A 394 -6.18 -9.96 -8.98
CA ILE A 394 -5.60 -11.12 -9.65
C ILE A 394 -4.89 -10.62 -10.91
N ASN A 395 -3.67 -11.09 -11.14
CA ASN A 395 -2.94 -10.85 -12.36
C ASN A 395 -3.60 -11.63 -13.51
N ARG A 396 -3.96 -10.96 -14.61
CA ARG A 396 -4.62 -11.61 -15.76
C ARG A 396 -3.77 -12.67 -16.44
N TRP A 397 -2.45 -12.64 -16.26
CA TRP A 397 -1.52 -13.63 -16.81
C TRP A 397 -1.23 -14.77 -15.83
N SER A 398 -1.87 -14.79 -14.66
CA SER A 398 -1.77 -15.91 -13.73
C SER A 398 -2.18 -17.20 -14.43
N ARG A 399 -1.42 -18.28 -14.16
CA ARG A 399 -1.78 -19.64 -14.59
C ARG A 399 -2.75 -20.32 -13.62
N HIS A 400 -3.06 -19.68 -12.49
CA HIS A 400 -3.86 -20.21 -11.39
C HIS A 400 -5.03 -19.29 -10.96
N PRO A 401 -5.79 -18.69 -11.91
CA PRO A 401 -6.82 -17.71 -11.57
C PRO A 401 -7.97 -18.30 -10.73
N ALA A 402 -8.32 -19.57 -10.94
CA ALA A 402 -9.37 -20.24 -10.18
C ALA A 402 -8.97 -20.44 -8.71
N GLU A 403 -7.70 -20.77 -8.45
CA GLU A 403 -7.15 -20.89 -7.11
C GLU A 403 -7.01 -19.57 -6.39
N CYS A 404 -6.60 -18.53 -7.13
CA CYS A 404 -6.60 -17.16 -6.62
C CYS A 404 -8.02 -16.72 -6.20
N ILE A 405 -9.05 -16.96 -7.03
CA ILE A 405 -10.45 -16.66 -6.67
C ILE A 405 -10.88 -17.42 -5.42
N ARG A 406 -10.52 -18.70 -5.33
CA ARG A 406 -10.83 -19.52 -4.16
C ARG A 406 -10.19 -18.96 -2.90
N PHE A 407 -8.96 -18.49 -2.98
CA PHE A 407 -8.27 -17.87 -1.85
C PHE A 407 -8.89 -16.53 -1.47
N LEU A 408 -9.16 -15.66 -2.43
CA LEU A 408 -9.86 -14.39 -2.16
C LEU A 408 -11.25 -14.62 -1.56
N THR A 409 -11.98 -15.64 -2.02
CA THR A 409 -13.28 -16.04 -1.44
C THR A 409 -13.11 -16.56 -0.01
N TYR A 410 -12.05 -17.32 0.27
CA TYR A 410 -11.72 -17.75 1.62
C TYR A 410 -11.44 -16.55 2.55
N LEU A 411 -10.72 -15.53 2.08
CA LEU A 411 -10.48 -14.31 2.85
C LEU A 411 -11.76 -13.53 3.19
N LEU A 412 -12.82 -13.71 2.41
CA LEU A 412 -14.14 -13.14 2.66
C LEU A 412 -15.01 -13.99 3.60
N GLY A 413 -14.54 -15.19 3.97
CA GLY A 413 -15.21 -16.06 4.92
C GLY A 413 -15.16 -15.56 6.36
N PRO A 414 -16.07 -16.01 7.23
CA PRO A 414 -16.23 -15.50 8.60
C PRO A 414 -14.96 -15.61 9.45
N GLU A 415 -14.15 -16.65 9.25
CA GLU A 415 -12.89 -16.83 9.97
C GLU A 415 -11.86 -15.74 9.64
N ALA A 416 -11.61 -15.51 8.36
CA ALA A 416 -10.68 -14.46 7.92
C ALA A 416 -11.21 -13.06 8.28
N GLN A 417 -12.50 -12.81 8.08
CA GLN A 417 -13.15 -11.54 8.44
C GLN A 417 -13.08 -11.25 9.95
N SER A 418 -13.27 -12.26 10.80
CA SER A 418 -13.09 -12.12 12.25
C SER A 418 -11.65 -11.76 12.62
N ARG A 419 -10.66 -12.34 11.91
CA ARG A 419 -9.25 -12.00 12.13
C ARG A 419 -8.92 -10.57 11.70
N PHE A 420 -9.45 -10.09 10.57
CA PHE A 420 -9.32 -8.69 10.17
C PHE A 420 -9.99 -7.73 11.17
N SER A 421 -11.14 -8.11 11.73
CA SER A 421 -11.82 -7.33 12.79
C SER A 421 -10.95 -7.16 14.04
N ARG A 422 -10.24 -8.21 14.47
CA ARG A 422 -9.32 -8.15 15.62
C ARG A 422 -8.10 -7.25 15.40
N THR A 423 -7.74 -6.96 14.15
CA THR A 423 -6.66 -6.01 13.83
C THR A 423 -7.16 -4.56 13.73
N GLY A 424 -8.41 -4.30 14.13
CA GLY A 424 -9.05 -2.99 14.08
C GLY A 424 -9.61 -2.64 12.70
N ASN A 425 -9.65 -3.58 11.75
CA ASN A 425 -10.21 -3.31 10.42
C ASN A 425 -11.70 -3.64 10.38
N PHE A 426 -12.47 -2.89 9.59
CA PHE A 426 -13.86 -3.23 9.34
C PHE A 426 -13.96 -4.36 8.33
N PRO A 427 -14.73 -5.42 8.60
CA PRO A 427 -14.99 -6.49 7.64
C PRO A 427 -15.59 -5.97 6.34
N ALA A 428 -15.38 -6.71 5.23
CA ALA A 428 -15.96 -6.42 3.93
C ALA A 428 -17.50 -6.40 3.94
N SER A 429 -18.16 -7.07 4.90
CA SER A 429 -19.61 -7.04 5.05
C SER A 429 -20.14 -5.69 5.55
N LEU A 430 -19.27 -4.88 6.19
CA LEU A 430 -19.63 -3.68 6.94
C LEU A 430 -20.76 -3.90 7.96
N ASN A 431 -20.98 -5.15 8.38
CA ASN A 431 -21.96 -5.47 9.41
C ASN A 431 -21.42 -5.01 10.76
N VAL A 432 -22.24 -4.27 11.50
CA VAL A 432 -21.90 -3.86 12.86
C VAL A 432 -21.64 -5.04 13.78
N GLY A 433 -22.26 -6.21 13.56
CA GLY A 433 -22.01 -7.43 14.35
C GLY A 433 -20.56 -7.93 14.24
N ASP A 434 -19.94 -7.74 13.08
CA ASP A 434 -18.59 -8.24 12.78
C ASP A 434 -17.51 -7.16 12.99
N SER A 435 -17.92 -5.91 13.25
CA SER A 435 -17.02 -4.76 13.40
C SER A 435 -16.12 -4.86 14.63
N PRO A 436 -14.93 -4.22 14.62
CA PRO A 436 -13.98 -4.26 15.74
C PRO A 436 -14.62 -3.98 17.10
N ALA A 437 -14.06 -4.62 18.15
CA ALA A 437 -14.49 -4.40 19.52
C ALA A 437 -14.00 -3.02 20.00
N MET A 438 -14.94 -2.10 20.20
CA MET A 438 -14.69 -0.71 20.57
C MET A 438 -15.71 -0.24 21.61
N PRO A 439 -15.35 0.66 22.55
CA PRO A 439 -16.23 1.22 23.56
C PRO A 439 -17.17 2.29 22.98
N CYS A 440 -17.99 1.92 22.00
CA CYS A 440 -18.96 2.81 21.36
C CYS A 440 -20.36 2.18 21.30
N ASP A 441 -21.37 3.04 21.21
CA ASP A 441 -22.76 2.60 21.02
C ASP A 441 -22.90 1.89 19.66
N ARG A 442 -23.23 0.58 19.69
CA ARG A 442 -23.37 -0.24 18.48
C ARG A 442 -24.55 0.19 17.61
N ALA A 443 -25.63 0.71 18.19
CA ALA A 443 -26.76 1.21 17.42
C ALA A 443 -26.38 2.48 16.65
N TRP A 444 -25.57 3.35 17.26
CA TRP A 444 -24.99 4.50 16.57
C TRP A 444 -23.99 4.06 15.49
N LEU A 445 -23.08 3.14 15.80
CA LEU A 445 -22.08 2.67 14.84
C LEU A 445 -22.74 2.06 13.60
N ALA A 446 -23.84 1.30 13.77
CA ALA A 446 -24.62 0.76 12.66
C ALA A 446 -25.17 1.85 11.75
N LYS A 447 -25.66 2.96 12.31
CA LYS A 447 -26.14 4.11 11.53
C LYS A 447 -25.00 4.82 10.80
N ALA A 448 -23.87 5.04 11.48
CA ALA A 448 -22.70 5.63 10.87
C ALA A 448 -22.20 4.78 9.69
N LEU A 449 -22.10 3.46 9.86
CA LEU A 449 -21.73 2.53 8.79
C LEU A 449 -22.73 2.56 7.62
N ALA A 450 -24.04 2.57 7.91
CA ALA A 450 -25.07 2.61 6.86
C ALA A 450 -25.04 3.91 6.04
N HIS A 451 -24.56 5.01 6.62
CA HIS A 451 -24.34 6.28 5.92
C HIS A 451 -22.95 6.39 5.27
N SER A 452 -22.02 5.52 5.64
CA SER A 452 -20.65 5.56 5.15
C SER A 452 -20.52 4.85 3.81
N GLU A 453 -19.75 5.45 2.92
CA GLU A 453 -19.40 4.84 1.64
C GLU A 453 -17.89 4.58 1.59
N PRO A 454 -17.43 3.49 0.96
CA PRO A 454 -16.02 3.28 0.66
C PRO A 454 -15.41 4.49 -0.05
N PHE A 455 -14.28 4.96 0.45
CA PHE A 455 -13.50 5.98 -0.23
C PHE A 455 -12.93 5.38 -1.53
N HIS A 456 -13.40 5.90 -2.67
CA HIS A 456 -13.19 5.32 -3.99
C HIS A 456 -12.85 6.42 -4.99
N LEU A 457 -11.66 6.37 -5.60
CA LEU A 457 -11.21 7.31 -6.62
C LEU A 457 -10.95 6.56 -7.94
N PRO A 458 -12.01 6.31 -8.74
CA PRO A 458 -11.99 5.29 -9.80
C PRO A 458 -11.14 5.61 -11.02
N THR A 459 -10.59 6.82 -11.14
CA THR A 459 -9.86 7.27 -12.34
C THR A 459 -8.63 8.10 -11.96
N PRO A 460 -7.62 8.24 -12.85
CA PRO A 460 -6.40 8.99 -12.56
C PRO A 460 -6.72 10.44 -12.30
N GLU A 461 -7.72 10.97 -13.00
CA GLU A 461 -8.16 12.33 -12.89
C GLU A 461 -8.73 12.58 -11.50
N LEU A 462 -9.62 11.71 -11.02
CA LEU A 462 -10.19 11.84 -9.68
C LEU A 462 -9.14 11.65 -8.59
N PHE A 463 -8.22 10.69 -8.77
CA PHE A 463 -7.08 10.54 -7.87
C PHE A 463 -6.24 11.83 -7.82
N TYR A 464 -5.86 12.35 -8.98
CA TYR A 464 -5.03 13.55 -9.09
C TYR A 464 -5.71 14.76 -8.45
N LEU A 465 -6.99 14.99 -8.75
CA LEU A 465 -7.76 16.10 -8.19
C LEU A 465 -7.87 16.03 -6.66
N VAL A 466 -8.15 14.86 -6.10
CA VAL A 466 -8.38 14.73 -4.65
C VAL A 466 -7.08 14.63 -3.86
N ILE A 467 -6.11 13.84 -4.33
CA ILE A 467 -4.89 13.54 -3.58
C ILE A 467 -3.74 14.49 -3.95
N ASN A 468 -3.53 14.80 -5.23
CA ASN A 468 -2.40 15.61 -5.66
C ASN A 468 -2.70 17.12 -5.72
N VAL A 469 -3.98 17.50 -5.89
CA VAL A 469 -4.39 18.91 -5.87
C VAL A 469 -4.97 19.24 -4.49
N LEU A 470 -6.17 18.78 -4.16
CA LEU A 470 -6.86 19.19 -2.93
C LEU A 470 -6.06 18.91 -1.66
N ASN A 471 -5.60 17.66 -1.45
CA ASN A 471 -4.89 17.31 -0.23
C ASN A 471 -3.58 18.12 -0.06
N ASN A 472 -2.87 18.40 -1.16
CA ASN A 472 -1.65 19.22 -1.13
C ASN A 472 -1.95 20.67 -0.76
N GLU A 473 -2.98 21.29 -1.34
CA GLU A 473 -3.39 22.66 -0.97
C GLU A 473 -3.83 22.74 0.51
N LEU A 474 -4.54 21.72 1.02
CA LEU A 474 -4.88 21.65 2.45
C LEU A 474 -3.64 21.50 3.34
N TRP A 475 -2.59 20.80 2.89
CA TRP A 475 -1.30 20.77 3.58
C TRP A 475 -0.60 22.13 3.55
N HIS A 476 -0.63 22.86 2.44
CA HIS A 476 -0.13 24.22 2.37
C HIS A 476 -0.85 25.14 3.36
N ALA A 477 -2.18 25.07 3.47
CA ALA A 477 -2.94 25.81 4.50
C ALA A 477 -2.60 25.43 5.94
N LEU A 478 -2.05 24.23 6.17
CA LEU A 478 -1.62 23.81 7.49
C LEU A 478 -0.20 24.28 7.83
N LEU A 479 0.70 24.26 6.85
CA LEU A 479 2.14 24.48 7.04
C LEU A 479 2.56 25.94 6.78
N ASP A 480 1.97 26.59 5.79
CA ASP A 480 2.44 27.87 5.24
C ASP A 480 1.52 29.07 5.60
N HIS A 481 0.64 28.89 6.58
CA HIS A 481 -0.29 29.91 7.11
C HIS A 481 -1.23 30.59 6.08
N VAL A 482 -1.40 30.04 4.88
CA VAL A 482 -2.48 30.48 3.98
C VAL A 482 -3.85 30.10 4.55
N SER A 483 -4.87 30.88 4.22
CA SER A 483 -6.22 30.61 4.71
C SER A 483 -6.78 29.32 4.08
N VAL A 484 -7.70 28.64 4.78
CA VAL A 484 -8.37 27.45 4.22
C VAL A 484 -9.18 27.83 2.96
N GLU A 485 -9.74 29.04 2.93
CA GLU A 485 -10.47 29.55 1.77
C GLU A 485 -9.56 29.68 0.55
N GLU A 486 -8.37 30.27 0.74
CA GLU A 486 -7.37 30.44 -0.31
C GLU A 486 -6.90 29.09 -0.86
N ALA A 487 -6.59 28.13 0.01
CA ALA A 487 -6.22 26.78 -0.43
C ALA A 487 -7.35 26.06 -1.19
N VAL A 488 -8.60 26.18 -0.73
CA VAL A 488 -9.76 25.58 -1.42
C VAL A 488 -10.01 26.26 -2.76
N GLU A 489 -9.89 27.59 -2.83
CA GLU A 489 -9.97 28.34 -4.08
C GLU A 489 -8.89 27.88 -5.07
N GLN A 490 -7.63 27.81 -4.63
CA GLN A 490 -6.51 27.36 -5.44
C GLN A 490 -6.74 25.94 -5.94
N ALA A 491 -7.18 25.02 -5.07
CA ALA A 491 -7.48 23.64 -5.43
C ALA A 491 -8.60 23.53 -6.48
N VAL A 492 -9.63 24.40 -6.42
CA VAL A 492 -10.70 24.44 -7.42
C VAL A 492 -10.20 25.02 -8.74
N GLN A 493 -9.40 26.08 -8.72
CA GLN A 493 -8.85 26.71 -9.92
C GLN A 493 -7.87 25.78 -10.66
N LEU A 494 -6.94 25.16 -9.94
CA LEU A 494 -6.04 24.15 -10.49
C LEU A 494 -6.82 22.94 -11.01
N GLY A 495 -7.78 22.46 -10.22
CA GLY A 495 -8.62 21.33 -10.60
C GLY A 495 -9.41 21.58 -11.89
N ARG A 496 -9.99 22.77 -12.07
CA ARG A 496 -10.66 23.17 -13.32
C ARG A 496 -9.74 23.21 -14.52
N SER A 497 -8.52 23.71 -14.31
CA SER A 497 -7.53 23.81 -15.38
C SER A 497 -7.11 22.42 -15.84
N TYR A 498 -6.89 21.51 -14.89
CA TYR A 498 -6.64 20.10 -15.16
C TYR A 498 -7.83 19.43 -15.86
N TRP A 499 -9.05 19.61 -15.34
CA TRP A 499 -10.27 19.04 -15.90
C TRP A 499 -10.52 19.50 -17.34
N ARG A 500 -10.31 20.78 -17.68
CA ARG A 500 -10.46 21.27 -19.06
C ARG A 500 -9.48 20.65 -20.04
N GLN A 501 -8.30 20.23 -19.58
CA GLN A 501 -7.28 19.60 -20.43
C GLN A 501 -7.50 18.09 -20.60
N HIS A 502 -8.12 17.43 -19.63
CA HIS A 502 -8.19 15.97 -19.54
C HIS A 502 -9.61 15.40 -19.59
N ALA A 503 -10.65 16.24 -19.50
CA ALA A 503 -12.01 15.80 -19.76
C ALA A 503 -12.12 15.40 -21.24
N PRO A 504 -12.72 14.23 -21.55
CA PRO A 504 -12.93 13.86 -22.94
C PRO A 504 -13.73 14.97 -23.63
N SER A 505 -13.20 15.49 -24.73
CA SER A 505 -13.98 16.29 -25.67
C SER A 505 -15.30 15.56 -25.89
N ALA A 506 -16.44 16.21 -25.66
CA ALA A 506 -17.69 15.68 -26.16
C ALA A 506 -17.48 15.39 -27.66
N PRO A 507 -17.94 14.25 -28.20
CA PRO A 507 -17.85 14.01 -29.63
C PRO A 507 -18.57 15.18 -30.31
N ASP A 508 -17.82 15.94 -31.11
CA ASP A 508 -18.40 17.01 -31.92
C ASP A 508 -19.55 16.43 -32.74
N SER A 509 -20.68 17.12 -32.65
CA SER A 509 -21.98 16.86 -33.28
C SER A 509 -21.93 16.58 -34.77
#